data_AF-A0A563UA58-F1
#
_entry.id   AF-A0A563UA58-F1
#
_cell.length_a   1.000
_cell.length_b   1.000
_cell.length_c   1.000
_cell.angle_alpha   90.00
_cell.angle_beta   90.00
_cell.angle_gamma   90.00
#
_symmetry.space_group_name_H-M   'P 1'
#
loop_
_entity.id
_entity.type
_entity.pdbx_description
1 polymer ?
#
loop_
_entity_poly.entity_id
_entity_poly.type
_entity_poly.pdbx_seq_one_letter_code
_entity_poly.pdbx_strand_id
1 'polypeptide(L)'
;MLQRITAYLLIVALVSANFSRFFIYAGFELNRNYIATKLCENRNKPQLHCNGKCYFMKKLKQAEENKSTEERQAQKNLFQEAFYNQANKVTFYNVLLSVIKVPNHRIALPQQIRDIYQPPRLA
;
A
#
# COMPACT_ATOMS: atom_id res chain seq x y z
N MET A 1 20.97 11.49 -46.10
CA MET A 1 21.54 10.17 -45.71
C MET A 1 21.58 9.99 -44.19
N LEU A 2 22.19 10.92 -43.44
CA LEU A 2 22.35 10.81 -41.98
C LEU A 2 21.01 10.62 -41.22
N GLN A 3 19.97 11.36 -41.57
CA GLN A 3 18.63 11.24 -40.95
C GLN A 3 17.99 9.86 -41.14
N ARG A 4 18.29 9.16 -42.24
CA ARG A 4 17.80 7.80 -42.47
C ARG A 4 18.57 6.79 -41.61
N ILE A 5 19.88 6.97 -41.46
CA ILE A 5 20.73 6.14 -40.61
C ILE A 5 20.31 6.27 -39.15
N THR A 6 20.06 7.49 -38.67
CA THR A 6 19.56 7.73 -37.31
C THR A 6 18.19 7.08 -37.09
N ALA A 7 17.28 7.14 -38.08
CA ALA A 7 15.99 6.49 -38.01
C ALA A 7 16.12 4.95 -37.91
N TYR A 8 16.96 4.32 -38.74
CA TYR A 8 17.20 2.89 -38.65
C TYR A 8 17.83 2.48 -37.32
N LEU A 9 18.79 3.25 -36.81
CA LEU A 9 19.39 2.99 -35.49
C LEU A 9 18.35 3.05 -34.36
N LEU A 10 17.47 4.04 -34.37
CA LEU A 10 16.40 4.17 -33.38
C LEU A 10 15.41 3.00 -33.45
N ILE A 11 15.04 2.58 -34.66
CA ILE A 11 14.16 1.41 -34.85
C ILE A 11 14.83 0.16 -34.28
N VAL A 12 16.09 -0.10 -34.65
CA VAL A 12 16.83 -1.26 -34.13
C VAL A 12 16.97 -1.20 -32.61
N ALA A 13 17.26 -0.03 -32.03
CA ALA A 13 17.34 0.13 -30.59
C ALA A 13 16.01 -0.19 -29.88
N LEU A 14 14.89 0.30 -30.41
CA LEU A 14 13.55 0.01 -29.87
C LEU A 14 13.19 -1.48 -29.97
N VAL A 15 13.48 -2.12 -31.11
CA VAL A 15 13.24 -3.57 -31.26
C VAL A 15 14.19 -4.34 -30.31
N SER A 16 15.46 -3.93 -30.18
CA SER A 16 16.46 -4.56 -29.30
C SER A 16 16.01 -4.59 -27.83
N ALA A 17 15.33 -3.54 -27.36
CA ALA A 17 14.83 -3.44 -26.00
C ALA A 17 13.78 -4.53 -25.66
N ASN A 18 13.11 -5.08 -26.67
CA ASN A 18 12.09 -6.11 -26.50
C ASN A 18 12.66 -7.55 -26.47
N PHE A 19 13.93 -7.75 -26.82
CA PHE A 19 14.54 -9.08 -26.86
C PHE A 19 14.99 -9.62 -25.49
N SER A 20 14.64 -8.99 -24.38
CA SER A 20 14.99 -9.49 -23.03
C SER A 20 14.64 -10.97 -22.81
N ARG A 21 13.48 -11.42 -23.34
CA ARG A 21 13.04 -12.82 -23.27
C ARG A 21 13.90 -13.77 -24.13
N PHE A 22 14.44 -13.28 -25.25
CA PHE A 22 15.29 -14.05 -26.12
C PHE A 22 16.62 -14.41 -25.43
N PHE A 23 17.24 -13.43 -24.77
CA PHE A 23 18.48 -13.67 -24.00
C PHE A 23 18.28 -14.70 -22.88
N ILE A 24 17.15 -14.67 -22.19
CA ILE A 24 16.81 -15.64 -21.13
C ILE A 24 16.72 -17.06 -21.72
N TYR A 25 16.06 -17.23 -22.86
CA TYR A 25 15.95 -18.53 -23.53
C TYR A 25 17.29 -19.02 -24.06
N ALA A 26 18.06 -18.15 -24.72
CA ALA A 26 19.39 -18.48 -25.24
C ALA A 26 20.35 -18.93 -24.12
N GLY A 27 20.35 -18.23 -22.97
CA GLY A 27 21.15 -18.62 -21.81
C GLY A 27 20.76 -19.97 -21.20
N PHE A 28 19.48 -20.33 -21.26
CA PHE A 28 19.01 -21.66 -20.86
C PHE A 28 19.50 -22.74 -21.82
N GLU A 29 19.37 -22.51 -23.13
CA GLU A 29 19.75 -23.52 -24.14
C GLU A 29 21.26 -23.79 -24.14
N LEU A 30 22.09 -22.74 -24.05
CA LEU A 30 23.55 -22.86 -23.98
C LEU A 30 24.03 -23.68 -22.77
N ASN A 31 23.33 -23.58 -21.64
CA ASN A 31 23.67 -24.28 -20.39
C ASN A 31 22.79 -25.49 -20.09
N ARG A 32 21.98 -25.93 -21.06
CA ARG A 32 20.91 -26.92 -20.84
C ARG A 32 21.42 -28.23 -20.25
N ASN A 33 22.59 -28.70 -20.70
CA ASN A 33 23.21 -29.93 -20.20
C ASN A 33 23.58 -29.83 -18.70
N TYR A 34 24.18 -28.70 -18.30
CA TYR A 34 24.51 -28.45 -16.90
C TYR A 34 23.24 -28.35 -16.04
N ILE A 35 22.21 -27.64 -16.53
CA ILE A 35 20.94 -27.48 -15.82
C ILE A 35 20.24 -28.84 -15.66
N ALA A 36 20.19 -29.65 -16.71
CA ALA A 36 19.54 -30.96 -16.69
C ALA A 36 20.22 -31.94 -15.73
N THR A 37 21.56 -31.90 -15.60
CA THR A 37 22.33 -32.85 -14.79
C THR A 37 22.48 -32.43 -13.33
N LYS A 38 22.65 -31.13 -13.05
CA LYS A 38 22.96 -30.63 -11.69
C LYS A 38 21.77 -29.97 -11.00
N LEU A 39 20.95 -29.22 -11.73
CA LEU A 39 19.92 -28.34 -11.16
C LEU A 39 18.48 -28.86 -11.32
N CYS A 40 18.26 -29.82 -12.22
CA CYS A 40 16.94 -30.40 -12.48
C CYS A 40 16.48 -31.28 -11.31
N GLU A 41 15.31 -30.96 -10.76
CA GLU A 41 14.67 -31.72 -9.68
C GLU A 41 14.23 -33.12 -10.17
N ASN A 42 13.83 -33.24 -11.45
CA ASN A 42 13.37 -34.48 -12.08
C ASN A 42 14.49 -35.30 -12.76
N ARG A 43 15.77 -35.05 -12.44
CA ARG A 43 16.91 -35.74 -13.08
C ARG A 43 16.89 -37.27 -12.92
N ASN A 44 16.27 -37.78 -11.85
CA ASN A 44 16.15 -39.21 -11.56
C ASN A 44 14.96 -39.89 -12.27
N LYS A 45 14.17 -39.14 -13.06
CA LYS A 45 12.97 -39.63 -13.75
C LYS A 45 13.10 -39.39 -15.27
N PRO A 46 13.96 -40.17 -15.96
CA PRO A 46 14.21 -39.99 -17.39
C PRO A 46 12.95 -40.13 -18.25
N GLN A 47 11.97 -40.92 -17.81
CA GLN A 47 10.68 -41.11 -18.49
C GLN A 47 9.86 -39.81 -18.65
N LEU A 48 10.14 -38.77 -17.87
CA LEU A 48 9.44 -37.48 -17.94
C LEU A 48 10.03 -36.52 -19.00
N HIS A 49 11.19 -36.86 -19.59
CA HIS A 49 11.88 -36.03 -20.59
C HIS A 49 11.99 -34.53 -20.20
N CYS A 50 12.19 -34.26 -18.90
CA CYS A 50 12.15 -32.90 -18.35
C CYS A 50 13.29 -32.01 -18.85
N ASN A 51 14.52 -32.54 -18.95
CA ASN A 51 15.68 -31.86 -19.55
C ASN A 51 15.93 -30.43 -18.99
N GLY A 52 15.73 -30.23 -17.68
CA GLY A 52 15.95 -28.93 -17.02
C GLY A 52 14.79 -27.93 -17.12
N LYS A 53 13.68 -28.27 -17.80
CA LYS A 53 12.50 -27.40 -17.96
C LYS A 53 11.86 -26.99 -16.63
N CYS A 54 11.90 -27.86 -15.60
CA CYS A 54 11.35 -27.54 -14.28
C CYS A 54 12.09 -26.37 -13.62
N TYR A 55 13.42 -26.37 -13.71
CA TYR A 55 14.27 -25.31 -13.18
C TYR A 55 14.04 -24.00 -13.93
N PHE A 56 13.95 -24.06 -15.27
CA PHE A 56 13.67 -22.90 -16.11
C PHE A 56 12.33 -22.25 -15.76
N MET A 57 11.27 -23.05 -15.64
CA MET A 57 9.93 -22.59 -15.25
C MET A 57 9.94 -21.91 -13.88
N LYS A 58 10.65 -22.49 -12.90
CA LYS A 58 10.78 -21.94 -11.55
C LYS A 58 11.45 -20.57 -11.57
N LYS A 59 12.53 -20.42 -12.35
CA LYS A 59 13.23 -19.15 -12.52
C LYS A 59 12.40 -18.11 -13.27
N LEU A 60 11.61 -18.53 -14.26
CA LEU A 60 10.67 -17.63 -14.96
C LEU A 60 9.63 -17.06 -13.99
N LYS A 61 9.00 -17.92 -13.19
CA LYS A 61 8.01 -17.50 -12.19
C LYS A 61 8.61 -16.56 -11.15
N GLN A 62 9.80 -16.88 -10.66
CA GLN A 62 10.53 -16.02 -9.72
C GLN A 62 10.81 -14.62 -10.32
N ALA A 63 11.21 -14.56 -11.59
CA ALA A 63 11.45 -13.28 -12.27
C ALA A 63 10.16 -12.46 -12.48
N GLU A 64 9.04 -13.13 -12.75
CA GLU A 64 7.73 -12.49 -12.90
C GLU A 64 7.19 -11.94 -11.57
N GLU A 65 7.35 -12.69 -10.49
CA GLU A 65 6.96 -12.27 -9.13
C GLU A 65 7.82 -11.11 -8.61
N ASN A 66 9.11 -11.10 -8.93
CA ASN A 66 9.99 -9.97 -8.62
C ASN A 66 9.54 -8.70 -9.36
N LYS A 67 9.22 -8.81 -10.67
CA LYS A 67 8.71 -7.67 -11.45
C LYS A 67 7.39 -7.13 -10.90
N SER A 68 6.44 -8.00 -10.56
CA SER A 68 5.17 -7.54 -9.99
C SER A 68 5.34 -6.87 -8.62
N THR A 69 6.31 -7.32 -7.84
CA THR A 69 6.66 -6.69 -6.55
C THR A 69 7.29 -5.31 -6.76
N GLU A 70 8.21 -5.18 -7.71
CA GLU A 70 8.83 -3.91 -8.09
C GLU A 70 7.78 -2.92 -8.63
N GLU A 71 6.88 -3.37 -9.52
CA GLU A 71 5.77 -2.56 -10.04
C GLU A 71 4.84 -2.08 -8.91
N ARG A 72 4.51 -2.96 -7.96
CA ARG A 72 3.70 -2.59 -6.79
C ARG A 72 4.41 -1.58 -5.89
N GLN A 73 5.72 -1.70 -5.72
CA GLN A 73 6.52 -0.73 -4.97
C GLN A 73 6.59 0.62 -5.68
N ALA A 74 6.78 0.63 -7.00
CA ALA A 74 6.75 1.85 -7.80
C ALA A 74 5.40 2.59 -7.68
N GLN A 75 4.28 1.86 -7.75
CA GLN A 75 2.95 2.44 -7.54
C GLN A 75 2.77 3.05 -6.16
N LYS A 76 3.30 2.41 -5.10
CA LYS A 76 3.26 2.96 -3.74
C LYS A 76 4.06 4.26 -3.63
N ASN A 77 5.24 4.31 -4.24
CA ASN A 77 6.08 5.52 -4.21
C ASN A 77 5.40 6.69 -4.93
N LEU A 78 4.77 6.44 -6.10
CA LEU A 78 3.95 7.43 -6.81
C LEU A 78 2.82 8.00 -5.94
N PHE A 79 2.16 7.14 -5.16
CA PHE A 79 1.09 7.59 -4.26
C PHE A 79 1.63 8.38 -3.07
N GLN A 80 2.81 8.02 -2.56
CA GLN A 80 3.44 8.68 -1.41
C GLN A 80 3.95 10.08 -1.76
N GLU A 81 4.42 10.31 -2.99
CA GLU A 81 4.77 11.66 -3.48
C GLU A 81 3.54 12.59 -3.60
N ALA A 82 2.33 12.03 -3.76
CA ALA A 82 1.09 12.81 -3.82
C ALA A 82 0.53 13.20 -2.44
N PHE A 83 0.99 12.59 -1.34
CA PHE A 83 0.56 12.94 0.01
C PHE A 83 1.43 14.06 0.60
N TYR A 84 1.07 15.31 0.27
CA TYR A 84 1.54 16.49 0.99
C TYR A 84 0.95 16.48 2.42
N ASN A 85 1.75 16.05 3.41
CA ASN A 85 1.36 16.02 4.81
C ASN A 85 1.34 17.43 5.40
N GLN A 86 0.29 18.20 5.14
CA GLN A 86 0.06 19.48 5.80
C GLN A 86 -0.71 19.25 7.11
N ALA A 87 -0.02 19.43 8.24
CA ALA A 87 -0.68 19.48 9.54
C ALA A 87 -1.52 20.76 9.61
N ASN A 88 -2.79 20.67 9.22
CA ASN A 88 -3.72 21.79 9.33
C ASN A 88 -3.93 22.13 10.80
N LYS A 89 -3.52 23.34 11.22
CA LYS A 89 -3.81 23.84 12.56
C LYS A 89 -5.31 24.10 12.67
N VAL A 90 -6.02 23.21 13.34
CA VAL A 90 -7.42 23.42 13.72
C VAL A 90 -7.45 24.36 14.93
N THR A 91 -7.87 25.61 14.72
CA THR A 91 -8.08 26.57 15.80
C THR A 91 -9.55 26.65 16.13
N PHE A 92 -9.91 26.34 17.37
CA PHE A 92 -11.27 26.52 17.88
C PHE A 92 -11.41 27.92 18.47
N TYR A 93 -12.38 28.68 17.99
CA TYR A 93 -12.73 29.99 18.54
C TYR A 93 -13.95 29.83 19.43
N ASN A 94 -13.82 30.20 20.71
CA ASN A 94 -14.96 30.29 21.60
C ASN A 94 -15.66 31.63 21.36
N VAL A 95 -16.94 31.57 20.96
CA VAL A 95 -17.78 32.75 20.76
C VAL A 95 -18.87 32.74 21.81
N LEU A 96 -18.98 33.83 22.57
CA LEU A 96 -20.07 34.05 23.53
C LEU A 96 -21.36 34.37 22.75
N LEU A 97 -22.22 33.37 22.56
CA LEU A 97 -23.41 33.49 21.73
C LEU A 97 -24.45 34.46 22.32
N SER A 98 -24.70 34.38 23.62
CA SER A 98 -25.53 35.35 24.33
C SER A 98 -25.32 35.26 25.83
N VAL A 99 -25.48 36.39 26.52
CA VAL A 99 -25.54 36.45 27.97
C VAL A 99 -26.99 36.65 28.37
N ILE A 100 -27.58 35.61 28.95
CA ILE A 100 -28.95 35.69 29.47
C ILE A 100 -28.87 36.32 30.86
N LYS A 101 -29.41 37.53 31.01
CA LYS A 101 -29.60 38.14 32.33
C LYS A 101 -30.78 37.44 33.00
N VAL A 102 -30.50 36.62 34.01
CA VAL A 102 -31.54 36.01 34.81
C VAL A 102 -32.13 37.08 35.73
N PRO A 103 -33.45 37.36 35.67
CA PRO A 103 -34.05 38.32 36.56
C PRO A 103 -34.07 37.74 37.98
N ASN A 104 -33.24 38.31 38.85
CA ASN A 104 -33.16 37.98 40.27
C ASN A 104 -34.43 38.49 40.97
N HIS A 105 -35.52 37.73 40.87
CA HIS A 105 -36.68 37.95 41.71
C HIS A 105 -36.28 37.52 43.11
N ARG A 106 -36.02 38.49 43.99
CA ARG A 106 -35.89 38.20 45.43
C ARG A 106 -37.21 37.56 45.85
N ILE A 107 -37.18 36.25 46.10
CA ILE A 107 -38.30 35.54 46.70
C ILE A 107 -38.43 36.13 48.11
N ALA A 108 -39.49 36.92 48.34
CA ALA A 108 -39.86 37.30 49.69
C ALA A 108 -40.34 36.02 50.39
N LEU A 109 -39.48 35.44 51.23
CA LEU A 109 -39.85 34.29 52.03
C LEU A 109 -41.03 34.70 52.94
N PRO A 110 -42.10 33.89 53.03
CA PRO A 110 -43.19 34.19 53.94
C PRO A 110 -42.65 34.28 55.37
N GLN A 111 -42.89 35.40 56.05
CA GLN A 111 -42.41 35.65 57.41
C GLN A 111 -43.09 34.76 58.47
N GLN A 112 -44.10 33.99 58.07
CA GLN A 112 -44.86 33.14 58.97
C GLN A 112 -44.31 31.72 58.93
N ILE A 113 -43.34 31.47 59.81
CA ILE A 113 -42.87 30.13 60.16
C ILE A 113 -44.04 29.44 60.87
N ARG A 114 -44.72 28.52 60.20
CA ARG A 114 -45.63 27.61 60.91
C ARG A 114 -44.78 26.62 61.69
N ASP A 115 -45.21 26.29 62.90
CA ASP A 115 -44.52 25.31 63.74
C ASP A 115 -44.27 24.03 62.95
N ILE A 116 -43.00 23.64 62.85
CA ILE A 116 -42.59 22.41 62.19
C ILE A 116 -43.26 21.28 62.95
N TYR A 117 -44.15 20.54 62.28
CA TYR A 117 -44.87 19.42 62.87
C TYR A 117 -43.85 18.39 63.37
N GLN A 118 -43.74 18.25 64.69
CA GLN A 118 -42.86 17.27 65.30
C GLN A 118 -43.64 15.96 65.52
N PRO A 119 -43.18 14.82 64.98
CA PRO A 119 -43.85 13.56 65.20
C PRO A 119 -43.78 13.16 66.68
N PRO A 120 -44.82 12.49 67.22
CA PRO A 120 -44.84 12.05 68.62
C PRO A 120 -43.70 11.08 68.88
N ARG A 121 -43.01 11.25 70.01
CA ARG A 121 -41.94 10.34 70.44
C ARG A 121 -42.59 9.05 70.94
N LEU A 122 -42.14 7.92 70.41
CA LEU A 122 -42.55 6.58 70.86
C LEU A 122 -42.01 6.36 72.29
N ALA A 123 -42.88 5.89 73.18
CA ALA A 123 -42.53 5.44 74.54
C ALA A 123 -41.84 4.08 74.52
#